data_AF-A0A1M6PWT5-F1
#
_entry.id   AF-A0A1M6PWT5-F1
#
_cell.length_a   1.000
_cell.length_b   1.000
_cell.length_c   1.000
_cell.angle_alpha   90.00
_cell.angle_beta   90.00
_cell.angle_gamma   90.00
#
_symmetry.space_group_name_H-M   'P 1'
#
loop_
_entity.id
_entity.type
_entity.pdbx_description
1 polymer ?
#
loop_
_entity_poly.entity_id
_entity_poly.type
_entity_poly.pdbx_seq_one_letter_code
_entity_poly.pdbx_strand_id
1 'polypeptide(L)'
;MEALVKQHNPLSDLISDEVYQVLVEHNLLDAKSVRNYQIRKRFRQLRAQNVPAYDAIERIQEEYPQLQFDTIRKIVYRSNGSRH
;
A
#
# COMPACT_ATOMS: atom_id res chain seq x y z
N MET A 1 -28.45 -9.78 -5.97
CA MET A 1 -27.59 -9.09 -6.94
C MET A 1 -26.73 -8.13 -6.14
N GLU A 2 -25.59 -8.60 -5.64
CA GLU A 2 -24.64 -7.72 -4.97
C GLU A 2 -24.05 -6.79 -6.01
N ALA A 3 -24.21 -5.48 -5.79
CA ALA A 3 -23.60 -4.47 -6.63
C ALA A 3 -22.10 -4.76 -6.71
N LEU A 4 -21.59 -4.90 -7.94
CA LEU A 4 -20.17 -4.92 -8.24
C LEU A 4 -19.60 -3.58 -7.73
N VAL A 5 -19.19 -3.55 -6.46
CA VAL A 5 -18.35 -2.49 -5.93
C VAL A 5 -17.13 -2.51 -6.84
N LYS A 6 -16.98 -1.50 -7.69
CA LYS A 6 -15.75 -1.30 -8.47
C LYS A 6 -14.62 -1.29 -7.46
N GLN A 7 -13.93 -2.41 -7.29
CA GLN A 7 -12.74 -2.46 -6.46
C GLN A 7 -11.74 -1.54 -7.13
N HIS A 8 -11.45 -0.43 -6.47
CA HIS A 8 -10.43 0.50 -6.92
C HIS A 8 -9.10 -0.27 -7.01
N ASN A 9 -8.49 -0.31 -8.20
CA ASN A 9 -7.21 -0.97 -8.44
C ASN A 9 -6.11 -0.26 -7.65
N PRO A 10 -5.60 -0.87 -6.57
CA PRO A 10 -4.59 -0.28 -5.69
C PRO A 10 -3.21 -0.20 -6.37
N LEU A 11 -3.06 -0.87 -7.51
CA LEU A 11 -1.85 -0.94 -8.34
C LEU A 11 -2.04 -0.22 -9.69
N SER A 12 -3.00 0.71 -9.79
CA SER A 12 -3.32 1.46 -11.02
C SER A 12 -2.14 2.23 -11.63
N ASP A 13 -1.13 2.59 -10.83
CA ASP A 13 0.11 3.20 -11.34
C ASP A 13 1.06 2.18 -12.00
N LEU A 14 0.81 0.88 -11.83
CA LEU A 14 1.67 -0.22 -12.30
C LEU A 14 1.00 -1.07 -13.39
N ILE A 15 -0.29 -1.34 -13.23
CA ILE A 15 -1.06 -2.24 -14.09
C ILE A 15 -2.47 -1.71 -14.31
N SER A 16 -3.05 -2.03 -15.47
CA SER A 16 -4.45 -1.66 -15.77
C SER A 16 -5.43 -2.40 -14.86
N ASP A 17 -6.66 -1.87 -14.77
CA ASP A 17 -7.74 -2.48 -13.99
C ASP A 17 -8.08 -3.89 -14.48
N GLU A 18 -8.02 -4.11 -15.79
CA GLU A 18 -8.21 -5.43 -16.42
C GLU A 18 -7.17 -6.44 -15.94
N VAL A 19 -5.88 -6.07 -15.95
CA VAL A 19 -4.81 -6.95 -15.47
C VAL A 19 -4.96 -7.19 -13.97
N TYR A 20 -5.27 -6.16 -13.18
CA TYR A 20 -5.51 -6.31 -11.74
C TYR A 20 -6.65 -7.31 -11.47
N GLN A 21 -7.76 -7.19 -12.21
CA GLN A 21 -8.91 -8.07 -12.05
C GLN A 21 -8.54 -9.53 -12.35
N VAL A 22 -7.82 -9.81 -13.44
CA VAL A 22 -7.34 -11.17 -13.76
C VAL A 22 -6.46 -11.72 -12.63
N LEU A 23 -5.53 -10.92 -12.10
CA LEU A 23 -4.66 -11.37 -11.01
C LEU A 23 -5.45 -11.66 -9.71
N VAL A 24 -6.51 -10.89 -9.42
CA VAL A 24 -7.39 -11.13 -8.28
C VAL A 24 -8.23 -12.40 -8.47
N GLU A 25 -8.84 -12.59 -9.64
CA GLU A 25 -9.68 -13.75 -9.97
C GLU A 25 -8.91 -15.06 -9.86
N HIS A 26 -7.62 -15.04 -10.22
CA HIS A 26 -6.73 -16.20 -10.11
C HIS A 26 -5.97 -16.30 -8.77
N ASN A 27 -6.27 -15.43 -7.81
CA ASN A 27 -5.62 -15.38 -6.48
C ASN A 27 -4.08 -15.28 -6.56
N LEU A 28 -3.58 -14.47 -7.50
CA LEU A 28 -2.14 -14.27 -7.77
C LEU A 28 -1.53 -13.09 -7.00
N LEU A 29 -2.33 -12.37 -6.22
CA LEU A 29 -1.88 -11.22 -5.42
C LEU A 29 -1.87 -11.53 -3.93
N ASP A 30 -0.76 -11.21 -3.27
CA ASP A 30 -0.70 -11.20 -1.81
C ASP A 30 -1.22 -9.86 -1.26
N ALA A 31 -2.35 -9.90 -0.55
CA ALA A 31 -2.99 -8.73 0.04
C ALA A 31 -2.04 -7.92 0.94
N LYS A 32 -1.14 -8.60 1.67
CA LYS A 32 -0.15 -7.93 2.53
C LYS A 32 0.85 -7.13 1.70
N SER A 33 1.34 -7.69 0.59
CA SER A 33 2.27 -7.02 -0.31
C SER A 33 1.62 -5.85 -1.05
N VAL A 34 0.36 -5.99 -1.47
CA VAL A 34 -0.44 -4.90 -2.07
C VAL A 34 -0.60 -3.74 -1.07
N ARG A 35 -1.01 -4.03 0.16
CA ARG A 35 -1.11 -3.02 1.23
C ARG A 35 0.24 -2.34 1.50
N ASN A 36 1.33 -3.12 1.59
CA ASN A 36 2.65 -2.57 1.83
C ASN A 36 3.11 -1.65 0.68
N TYR A 37 2.74 -1.96 -0.56
CA TYR A 37 2.96 -1.06 -1.69
C TYR A 37 2.18 0.26 -1.52
N GLN A 38 0.90 0.20 -1.16
CA GLN A 38 0.08 1.39 -0.91
C GLN A 38 0.66 2.26 0.21
N ILE A 39 1.09 1.65 1.33
CA ILE A 39 1.74 2.36 2.44
C ILE A 39 3.00 3.11 1.96
N ARG A 40 3.83 2.47 1.14
CA ARG A 40 5.02 3.12 0.56
C ARG A 40 4.65 4.25 -0.39
N LYS A 41 3.62 4.07 -1.21
CA LYS A 41 3.09 5.12 -2.11
C LYS A 41 2.61 6.32 -1.30
N ARG A 42 1.81 6.09 -0.27
CA ARG A 42 1.27 7.13 0.62
C ARG A 42 2.38 7.87 1.36
N PHE A 43 3.36 7.16 1.89
CA PHE A 43 4.53 7.77 2.53
C PHE A 43 5.29 8.68 1.57
N ARG A 44 5.56 8.24 0.33
CA ARG A 44 6.21 9.08 -0.69
C ARG A 44 5.41 10.34 -0.99
N GLN A 45 4.08 10.24 -1.10
CA GLN A 45 3.21 11.40 -1.31
C GLN A 45 3.31 12.41 -0.17
N LEU A 46 3.25 11.96 1.08
CA LEU A 46 3.39 12.83 2.26
C LEU A 46 4.76 13.51 2.30
N ARG A 47 5.83 12.75 2.00
CA ARG A 47 7.19 13.29 1.92
C ARG A 47 7.36 14.33 0.81
N ALA A 48 6.70 14.14 -0.34
CA ALA A 48 6.69 15.13 -1.42
C ALA A 48 5.95 16.43 -1.03
N GLN A 49 5.06 16.37 -0.04
CA GLN A 49 4.38 17.54 0.55
C GLN A 49 5.16 18.15 1.72
N ASN A 50 6.45 17.80 1.89
CA ASN A 50 7.32 18.24 2.98
C ASN A 50 6.87 17.83 4.39
N VAL A 51 5.95 16.87 4.53
CA VAL A 51 5.53 16.34 5.85
C VAL A 51 6.71 15.58 6.48
N PRO A 52 7.12 15.88 7.73
CA PRO A 52 8.17 15.16 8.44
C PRO A 52 7.95 13.64 8.46
N ALA A 53 9.04 12.86 8.46
CA ALA A 53 8.91 11.40 8.32
C ALA A 53 8.17 10.75 9.50
N TYR A 54 8.34 11.29 10.71
CA TYR A 54 7.62 10.86 11.90
C TYR A 54 6.11 11.09 11.73
N ASP A 55 5.71 12.34 11.48
CA ASP A 55 4.31 12.74 11.25
C ASP A 55 3.68 11.98 10.08
N ALA A 56 4.46 11.72 9.02
CA ALA A 56 3.97 10.94 7.88
C ALA A 56 3.65 9.48 8.28
N ILE A 57 4.43 8.88 9.17
CA ILE A 57 4.16 7.54 9.69
C ILE A 57 2.95 7.56 10.63
N GLU A 58 2.80 8.58 11.48
CA GLU A 58 1.61 8.74 12.33
C GLU A 58 0.32 8.87 11.51
N ARG A 59 0.30 9.72 10.48
CA ARG A 59 -0.87 9.84 9.59
C ARG A 59 -1.21 8.53 8.88
N ILE A 60 -0.21 7.77 8.45
CA ILE A 60 -0.45 6.44 7.87
C ILE A 60 -0.97 5.48 8.94
N GLN A 61 -0.54 5.60 10.19
CA GLN A 61 -1.05 4.79 11.28
C GLN A 61 -2.54 5.03 11.55
N GLU A 62 -2.99 6.28 11.42
CA GLU A 62 -4.42 6.62 11.48
C GLU A 62 -5.22 5.95 10.35
N GLU A 63 -4.64 5.85 9.14
CA GLU A 63 -5.23 5.16 7.99
C GLU A 63 -5.23 3.61 8.13
N TYR A 64 -4.29 3.07 8.91
CA TYR A 64 -4.14 1.63 9.17
C TYR A 64 -4.04 1.34 10.69
N PRO A 65 -5.13 1.48 11.47
CA PRO A 65 -5.10 1.38 12.94
C PRO A 65 -4.60 0.04 13.50
N GLN A 66 -4.72 -1.02 12.71
CA GLN A 66 -4.24 -2.36 13.04
C GLN A 66 -2.71 -2.50 12.97
N LEU A 67 -2.01 -1.55 12.33
CA LEU A 67 -0.56 -1.54 12.21
C LEU A 67 0.06 -0.64 13.27
N GLN A 68 1.12 -1.13 13.91
CA GLN A 68 1.91 -0.33 14.84
C GLN A 68 2.84 0.63 14.08
N PHE A 69 3.15 1.79 14.67
CA PHE A 69 4.10 2.76 14.13
C PHE A 69 5.40 2.11 13.61
N ASP A 70 6.04 1.26 14.42
CA ASP A 70 7.28 0.58 14.04
C ASP A 70 7.09 -0.39 12.85
N THR A 71 5.90 -0.98 12.73
CA THR A 71 5.56 -1.84 11.58
C THR A 71 5.49 -1.01 10.30
N ILE A 72 4.84 0.16 10.34
CA ILE A 72 4.76 1.07 9.21
C ILE A 72 6.15 1.60 8.86
N ARG A 73 6.93 2.01 9.87
CA ARG A 73 8.35 2.39 9.73
C ARG A 73 9.14 1.32 8.97
N LYS A 74 9.05 0.05 9.39
CA LYS A 74 9.70 -1.07 8.71
C LYS A 74 9.24 -1.23 7.26
N ILE A 75 7.95 -1.07 6.98
CA ILE A 75 7.41 -1.16 5.61
C ILE A 75 7.99 -0.06 4.71
N VAL A 76 8.02 1.19 5.19
CA VAL A 76 8.44 2.34 4.37
C VAL A 76 9.95 2.40 4.14
N TYR A 77 10.76 1.90 5.08
CA TYR A 77 12.22 1.89 4.96
C TYR A 77 12.81 0.57 4.41
N ARG A 78 12.09 -0.56 4.48
CA ARG A 78 12.54 -1.79 3.80
C ARG A 78 12.20 -1.72 2.32
N SER A 79 13.20 -1.36 1.52
CA SER A 79 13.26 -1.67 0.09
C SER A 79 13.24 -3.19 -0.08
N ASN A 80 12.55 -3.71 -1.10
CA ASN A 80 12.39 -5.16 -1.38
C ASN A 80 13.73 -5.88 -1.75
N GLY A 81 14.90 -5.40 -1.31
CA GLY A 81 16.23 -5.88 -1.72
C GLY A 81 17.16 -6.36 -0.61
N SER A 82 16.84 -6.23 0.68
CA SER A 82 17.69 -6.74 1.76
C SER A 82 17.12 -8.03 2.35
N ARG A 83 17.17 -9.10 1.55
CA ARG A 83 17.31 -10.46 2.08
C ARG A 83 18.81 -10.69 2.21
N HIS A 84 19.34 -10.60 3.43
CA HIS A 84 20.63 -11.21 3.76
C HIS A 84 20.42 -12.72 3.89
#